data_AF-A0A832X2Y1-F1
#
_entry.id   AF-A0A832X2Y1-F1
#
_cell.length_a   1.000
_cell.length_b   1.000
_cell.length_c   1.000
_cell.angle_alpha   90.00
_cell.angle_beta   90.00
_cell.angle_gamma   90.00
#
_symmetry.space_group_name_H-M   'P 1'
#
loop_
_entity.id
_entity.type
_entity.pdbx_description
1 polymer ?
#
loop_
_entity_poly.entity_id
_entity_poly.type
_entity_poly.pdbx_seq_one_letter_code
_entity_poly.pdbx_strand_id
1 'polypeptide(L)'
;MPNNFKDLKWYSQFFRKCSKCGTCKSAYSYGPPPTNATICPQGEYFKLDSYYGSRSKAFHGHAILENKVDLTDPSIQEDMQKVIFSCTVCGGCQAQCLLDYKPWICDYIEEMRHHLVNRGIGPTKAEKVYQEKVIKDHNPYGETHSSRFNWLKDVKDLKTDGNMVYFAGCTASYRRTEIAKSTASVLSKLGEDW
;
A
#
# COMPACT_ATOMS: atom_id res chain seq x y z
N MET A 1 1.79 9.32 -18.27
CA MET A 1 1.67 9.30 -16.80
C MET A 1 1.62 10.74 -16.32
N PRO A 2 0.80 11.10 -15.32
CA PRO A 2 0.84 12.45 -14.78
C PRO A 2 2.27 12.75 -14.26
N ASN A 3 2.77 13.96 -14.50
CA ASN A 3 4.16 14.42 -14.31
C ASN A 3 4.71 14.35 -12.86
N ASN A 4 4.00 13.71 -11.92
CA ASN A 4 4.33 13.67 -10.50
C ASN A 4 4.99 12.37 -10.03
N PHE A 5 5.00 11.31 -10.86
CA PHE A 5 5.66 10.05 -10.49
C PHE A 5 7.12 10.04 -10.95
N LYS A 6 8.03 9.74 -10.02
CA LYS A 6 9.46 9.56 -10.30
C LYS A 6 9.70 8.10 -10.67
N ASP A 7 10.55 7.87 -11.66
CA ASP A 7 10.91 6.50 -12.06
C ASP A 7 11.84 5.85 -11.02
N LEU A 8 11.98 4.52 -11.10
CA LEU A 8 12.86 3.77 -10.20
C LEU A 8 14.32 4.29 -10.23
N LYS A 9 14.78 4.80 -11.38
CA LYS A 9 16.14 5.35 -11.55
C LYS A 9 16.35 6.59 -10.70
N TRP A 10 15.35 7.48 -10.59
CA TRP A 10 15.42 8.64 -9.70
C TRP A 10 15.60 8.24 -8.23
N TYR A 11 14.96 7.15 -7.77
CA TYR A 11 15.09 6.63 -6.41
C TYR A 11 16.44 5.94 -6.13
N SER A 12 17.26 5.65 -7.16
CA SER A 12 18.57 4.99 -7.00
C SER A 12 19.52 5.69 -6.00
N GLN A 13 19.40 7.02 -5.90
CA GLN A 13 20.16 7.85 -4.97
C GLN A 13 19.87 7.53 -3.49
N PHE A 14 18.74 6.90 -3.18
CA PHE A 14 18.35 6.52 -1.83
C PHE A 14 18.77 5.10 -1.49
N PHE A 15 18.78 4.19 -2.46
CA PHE A 15 19.14 2.80 -2.22
C PHE A 15 20.55 2.64 -1.65
N ARG A 16 21.50 3.44 -2.14
CA ARG A 16 22.89 3.46 -1.66
C ARG A 16 23.06 4.14 -0.30
N LYS A 17 22.09 4.94 0.14
CA LYS A 17 22.11 5.63 1.44
C LYS A 17 21.69 4.74 2.60
N CYS A 18 21.08 3.58 2.34
CA CYS A 18 20.68 2.66 3.40
C CYS A 18 21.91 2.10 4.16
N SER A 19 22.04 2.44 5.45
CA SER A 19 23.13 1.96 6.32
C SER A 19 22.93 0.53 6.85
N LYS A 20 21.82 -0.13 6.50
CA LYS A 20 21.45 -1.49 6.93
C LYS A 20 21.35 -1.70 8.45
N CYS A 21 21.24 -0.62 9.24
CA CYS A 21 21.16 -0.68 10.70
C CYS A 21 20.02 -1.56 11.24
N GLY A 22 18.93 -1.76 10.48
CA GLY A 22 17.83 -2.63 10.86
C GLY A 22 16.78 -1.98 11.78
N THR A 23 16.91 -0.69 12.13
CA THR A 23 15.89 0.04 12.92
C THR A 23 14.49 -0.09 12.30
N CYS A 24 14.40 -0.18 10.97
CA CYS A 24 13.16 -0.39 10.24
C CYS A 24 12.42 -1.72 10.52
N LYS A 25 12.98 -2.62 11.32
CA LYS A 25 12.36 -3.88 11.76
C LYS A 25 11.59 -3.74 13.08
N SER A 26 11.88 -2.68 13.83
CA SER A 26 11.44 -2.50 15.21
C SER A 26 10.70 -1.18 15.36
N ALA A 27 9.58 -1.21 16.09
CA ALA A 27 8.90 -0.03 16.60
C ALA A 27 9.59 0.38 17.90
N TYR A 28 10.73 1.06 17.77
CA TYR A 28 11.46 1.54 18.93
C TYR A 28 10.85 2.85 19.41
N SER A 29 10.58 2.95 20.72
CA SER A 29 10.25 4.21 21.38
C SER A 29 11.34 4.54 22.38
N TYR A 30 11.90 5.73 22.25
CA TYR A 30 12.84 6.27 23.23
C TYR A 30 12.11 6.65 24.53
N GLY A 31 12.76 6.44 25.67
CA GLY A 31 12.27 6.82 26.99
C GLY A 31 12.86 5.93 28.10
N PRO A 32 12.64 6.27 29.38
CA PRO A 32 12.74 5.32 30.48
C PRO A 32 11.35 4.77 30.86
N PRO A 33 11.07 3.45 30.71
CA PRO A 33 11.89 2.45 30.05
C PRO A 33 11.75 2.52 28.52
N PRO A 34 12.79 2.15 27.76
CA PRO A 34 12.68 2.05 26.31
C PRO A 34 11.76 0.88 25.96
N THR A 35 10.94 1.04 24.91
CA THR A 35 10.10 -0.04 24.41
C THR A 35 10.48 -0.41 22.98
N ASN A 36 10.29 -1.69 22.65
CA ASN A 36 10.54 -2.22 21.32
C ASN A 36 9.47 -3.28 21.01
N ALA A 37 8.89 -3.19 19.83
CA ALA A 37 8.01 -4.21 19.27
C ALA A 37 8.37 -4.47 17.80
N THR A 38 7.89 -5.57 17.24
CA THR A 38 8.05 -5.84 15.80
C THR A 38 7.15 -4.91 15.01
N ILE A 39 7.64 -4.34 13.89
CA ILE A 39 6.89 -3.36 13.09
C ILE A 39 6.57 -3.82 11.66
N CYS A 40 7.18 -4.91 11.19
CA CYS A 40 7.09 -5.33 9.79
C CYS A 40 6.28 -6.63 9.65
N PRO A 41 4.99 -6.59 9.24
CA PRO A 41 4.15 -7.78 9.16
C PRO A 41 4.71 -8.86 8.22
N GLN A 42 5.16 -8.48 7.02
CA GLN A 42 5.79 -9.44 6.07
C GLN A 42 7.10 -10.01 6.62
N GLY A 43 7.92 -9.20 7.31
CA GLY A 43 9.17 -9.68 7.90
C GLY A 43 8.90 -10.70 9.01
N GLU A 44 7.87 -10.45 9.83
CA GLU A 44 7.44 -11.37 10.87
C GLU A 44 6.72 -12.62 10.32
N TYR A 45 6.07 -12.54 9.18
CA TYR A 45 5.42 -13.70 8.57
C TYR A 45 6.45 -14.64 7.91
N PHE A 46 7.34 -14.09 7.08
CA PHE A 46 8.29 -14.88 6.29
C PHE A 46 9.63 -15.15 7.00
N LYS A 47 9.93 -14.43 8.09
CA LYS A 47 11.13 -14.58 8.94
C LYS A 47 12.49 -14.45 8.26
N LEU A 48 12.55 -14.19 6.95
CA LEU A 48 13.79 -13.94 6.19
C LEU A 48 14.08 -12.45 6.04
N ASP A 49 15.36 -12.04 6.12
CA ASP A 49 15.78 -10.62 6.04
C ASP A 49 15.26 -9.94 4.77
N SER A 50 15.19 -10.69 3.66
CA SER A 50 14.69 -10.22 2.37
C SER A 50 13.25 -9.69 2.43
N TYR A 51 12.42 -10.16 3.38
CA TYR A 51 11.04 -9.71 3.50
C TYR A 51 10.86 -8.50 4.39
N TYR A 52 11.88 -8.04 5.12
CA TYR A 52 11.73 -6.84 5.95
C TYR A 52 11.55 -5.57 5.09
N GLY A 53 11.20 -4.46 5.76
CA GLY A 53 10.86 -3.19 5.12
C GLY A 53 12.05 -2.49 4.44
N SER A 54 12.18 -1.18 4.67
CA SER A 54 13.12 -0.30 3.96
C SER A 54 14.51 -0.89 3.67
N ARG A 55 15.18 -1.46 4.67
CA ARG A 55 16.52 -2.06 4.53
C ARG A 55 16.60 -3.04 3.36
N SER A 56 15.70 -4.00 3.33
CA SER A 56 15.72 -5.03 2.30
C SER A 56 15.28 -4.45 0.96
N LYS A 57 14.20 -3.67 0.95
CA LYS A 57 13.63 -3.12 -0.29
C LYS A 57 14.60 -2.18 -1.01
N ALA A 58 15.38 -1.38 -0.26
CA ALA A 58 16.45 -0.56 -0.82
C ALA A 58 17.51 -1.43 -1.54
N PHE A 59 17.89 -2.57 -0.97
CA PHE A 59 18.86 -3.46 -1.59
C PHE A 59 18.32 -4.15 -2.84
N HIS A 60 17.07 -4.61 -2.80
CA HIS A 60 16.39 -5.17 -3.97
C HIS A 60 16.27 -4.12 -5.09
N GLY A 61 15.89 -2.88 -4.76
CA GLY A 61 15.84 -1.77 -5.73
C GLY A 61 17.20 -1.51 -6.37
N HIS A 62 18.27 -1.50 -5.57
CA HIS A 62 19.64 -1.40 -6.07
C HIS A 62 20.01 -2.58 -6.98
N ALA A 63 19.70 -3.81 -6.58
CA ALA A 63 20.02 -5.01 -7.35
C ALA A 63 19.30 -5.05 -8.70
N ILE A 64 18.02 -4.64 -8.74
CA ILE A 64 17.24 -4.49 -9.97
C ILE A 64 17.90 -3.48 -10.91
N LEU A 65 18.26 -2.29 -10.42
CA LEU A 65 18.79 -1.22 -11.26
C LEU A 65 20.21 -1.47 -11.78
N GLU A 66 21.03 -2.18 -11.00
CA GLU A 66 22.41 -2.51 -11.39
C GLU A 66 22.51 -3.85 -12.13
N ASN A 67 21.37 -4.45 -12.52
CA ASN A 67 21.31 -5.77 -13.16
C ASN A 67 22.08 -6.86 -12.39
N LYS A 68 22.04 -6.81 -11.05
CA LYS A 68 22.65 -7.82 -10.16
C LYS A 68 21.74 -9.02 -9.89
N VAL A 69 20.49 -8.94 -10.34
CA VAL A 69 19.52 -10.04 -10.33
C VAL A 69 19.11 -10.34 -11.76
N ASP A 70 19.14 -11.63 -12.12
CA ASP A 70 18.68 -12.06 -13.43
C ASP A 70 17.15 -12.14 -13.44
N LEU A 71 16.51 -11.05 -13.86
CA LEU A 71 15.07 -10.98 -14.00
C LEU A 71 14.55 -11.69 -15.26
N THR A 72 15.38 -12.42 -16.01
CA THR A 72 14.95 -13.34 -17.07
C THR A 72 14.73 -14.76 -16.55
N ASP A 73 15.35 -15.11 -15.42
CA ASP A 73 15.15 -16.39 -14.75
C ASP A 73 13.77 -16.43 -14.05
N PRO A 74 12.87 -17.37 -14.41
CA PRO A 74 11.55 -17.49 -13.80
C PRO A 74 11.56 -17.68 -12.28
N SER A 75 12.56 -18.37 -11.73
CA SER A 75 12.69 -18.59 -10.29
C SER A 75 12.98 -17.28 -9.54
N ILE A 76 13.89 -16.47 -10.09
CA ILE A 76 14.22 -15.15 -9.56
C ILE A 76 13.03 -14.20 -9.71
N GLN A 77 12.29 -14.27 -10.82
CA GLN A 77 11.05 -13.50 -10.98
C GLN A 77 10.03 -13.82 -9.89
N GLU A 78 9.84 -15.10 -9.56
CA GLU A 78 8.91 -15.53 -8.51
C GLU A 78 9.35 -15.01 -7.13
N ASP A 79 10.63 -15.13 -6.79
CA ASP A 79 11.17 -14.64 -5.52
C ASP A 79 11.08 -13.11 -5.41
N MET A 80 11.40 -12.39 -6.48
CA MET A 80 11.26 -10.94 -6.56
C MET A 80 9.80 -10.50 -6.42
N GLN A 81 8.88 -11.19 -7.11
CA GLN A 81 7.45 -10.94 -6.98
C GLN A 81 7.00 -11.15 -5.52
N LYS A 82 7.33 -12.29 -4.92
CA LYS A 82 6.98 -12.59 -3.52
C LYS A 82 7.53 -11.53 -2.55
N VAL A 83 8.82 -11.21 -2.64
CA VAL A 83 9.47 -10.30 -1.70
C VAL A 83 8.95 -8.87 -1.80
N ILE A 84 8.66 -8.38 -3.01
CA ILE A 84 8.23 -6.99 -3.23
C ILE A 84 6.73 -6.83 -2.99
N PHE A 85 5.90 -7.73 -3.52
CA PHE A 85 4.45 -7.61 -3.43
C PHE A 85 3.89 -7.95 -2.04
N SER A 86 4.60 -8.74 -1.22
CA SER A 86 4.21 -9.01 0.18
C SER A 86 4.22 -7.78 1.08
N CYS A 87 4.84 -6.67 0.67
CA CYS A 87 4.89 -5.47 1.50
C CYS A 87 3.51 -4.81 1.61
N THR A 88 2.96 -4.64 2.79
CA THR A 88 1.67 -3.93 2.94
C THR A 88 1.78 -2.41 2.79
N VAL A 89 2.99 -1.89 2.57
CA VAL A 89 3.29 -0.44 2.47
C VAL A 89 2.74 0.35 3.67
N CYS A 90 2.74 -0.28 4.85
CA CYS A 90 2.18 0.28 6.08
C CYS A 90 2.94 1.49 6.65
N GLY A 91 4.07 1.88 6.06
CA GLY A 91 4.87 3.01 6.53
C GLY A 91 5.66 2.79 7.83
N GLY A 92 5.60 1.62 8.46
CA GLY A 92 6.34 1.37 9.72
C GLY A 92 7.86 1.60 9.58
N CYS A 93 8.47 1.05 8.52
CA CYS A 93 9.88 1.28 8.23
C CYS A 93 10.21 2.76 7.91
N GLN A 94 9.27 3.48 7.30
CA GLN A 94 9.38 4.91 7.06
C GLN A 94 9.32 5.70 8.37
N ALA A 95 8.41 5.37 9.29
CA ALA A 95 8.32 6.01 10.59
C ALA A 95 9.61 5.83 11.43
N GLN A 96 10.27 4.67 11.33
CA GLN A 96 11.44 4.31 12.15
C GLN A 96 12.79 4.69 11.55
N CYS A 97 12.87 4.96 10.24
CA CYS A 97 14.13 5.32 9.60
C CYS A 97 14.63 6.68 10.09
N LEU A 98 15.93 6.80 10.34
CA LEU A 98 16.61 8.03 10.79
C LEU A 98 17.48 8.66 9.69
N LEU A 99 17.45 8.12 8.48
CA LEU A 99 18.25 8.59 7.36
C LEU A 99 17.41 9.52 6.46
N ASP A 100 18.04 10.46 5.77
CA ASP A 100 17.34 11.53 5.02
C ASP A 100 16.40 11.03 3.91
N TYR A 101 16.59 9.80 3.42
CA TYR A 101 15.68 9.22 2.43
C TYR A 101 14.38 8.69 3.02
N LYS A 102 14.22 8.75 4.35
CA LYS A 102 13.04 8.34 5.11
C LYS A 102 11.71 8.69 4.42
N PRO A 103 11.47 9.93 3.93
CA PRO A 103 10.18 10.30 3.34
C PRO A 103 9.79 9.50 2.09
N TRP A 104 10.77 8.95 1.38
CA TRP A 104 10.60 8.31 0.07
C TRP A 104 10.48 6.78 0.15
N ILE A 105 10.45 6.22 1.37
CA ILE A 105 10.53 4.77 1.56
C ILE A 105 9.33 4.04 0.95
N CYS A 106 8.12 4.47 1.25
CA CYS A 106 6.93 3.87 0.65
C CYS A 106 6.89 4.12 -0.87
N ASP A 107 7.29 5.31 -1.31
CA ASP A 107 7.22 5.68 -2.74
C ASP A 107 8.11 4.79 -3.60
N TYR A 108 9.36 4.55 -3.19
CA TYR A 108 10.22 3.66 -3.98
C TYR A 108 9.76 2.21 -3.92
N ILE A 109 9.07 1.76 -2.86
CA ILE A 109 8.53 0.40 -2.77
C ILE A 109 7.38 0.22 -3.77
N GLU A 110 6.48 1.20 -3.87
CA GLU A 110 5.42 1.20 -4.88
C GLU A 110 5.99 1.33 -6.30
N GLU A 111 7.02 2.16 -6.50
CA GLU A 111 7.69 2.27 -7.79
C GLU A 111 8.42 0.96 -8.18
N MET A 112 8.98 0.22 -7.22
CA MET A 112 9.52 -1.11 -7.49
C MET A 112 8.43 -2.08 -7.99
N ARG A 113 7.21 -2.03 -7.41
CA ARG A 113 6.07 -2.81 -7.93
C ARG A 113 5.72 -2.38 -9.35
N HIS A 114 5.62 -1.08 -9.59
CA HIS A 114 5.34 -0.52 -10.91
C HIS A 114 6.36 -1.00 -11.95
N HIS A 115 7.66 -0.93 -11.62
CA HIS A 115 8.74 -1.42 -12.45
C HIS A 115 8.60 -2.92 -12.78
N LEU A 116 8.29 -3.77 -11.79
CA LEU A 116 8.11 -5.21 -12.01
C LEU A 116 6.83 -5.53 -12.83
N VAL A 117 5.74 -4.77 -12.65
CA VAL A 117 4.52 -4.90 -13.47
C VAL A 117 4.83 -4.57 -14.93
N ASN A 118 5.53 -3.48 -15.21
CA ASN A 118 5.89 -3.08 -16.58
C ASN A 118 6.79 -4.11 -17.28
N ARG A 119 7.47 -4.98 -16.52
CA ARG A 119 8.29 -6.09 -17.02
C ARG A 119 7.53 -7.41 -17.14
N GLY A 120 6.23 -7.44 -16.86
CA GLY A 120 5.41 -8.65 -16.87
C GLY A 120 5.63 -9.59 -15.68
N ILE A 121 6.44 -9.19 -14.70
CA ILE A 121 6.75 -9.99 -13.50
C ILE A 121 5.64 -9.86 -12.48
N GLY A 122 4.94 -8.72 -12.41
CA GLY A 122 3.78 -8.51 -11.55
C GLY A 122 2.51 -8.18 -12.34
N PRO A 123 1.37 -8.01 -11.66
CA PRO A 123 1.15 -8.31 -10.24
C PRO A 123 1.05 -9.84 -10.01
N THR A 124 0.94 -10.26 -8.74
CA THR A 124 0.78 -11.68 -8.39
C THR A 124 -0.50 -12.27 -8.99
N LYS A 125 -0.58 -13.60 -9.12
CA LYS A 125 -1.81 -14.27 -9.60
C LYS A 125 -3.04 -13.89 -8.75
N ALA A 126 -2.87 -13.78 -7.43
CA ALA A 126 -3.94 -13.39 -6.52
C ALA A 126 -4.40 -11.94 -6.77
N GLU A 127 -3.47 -11.01 -6.99
CA GLU A 127 -3.79 -9.62 -7.30
C GLU A 127 -4.46 -9.43 -8.66
N LYS A 128 -4.10 -10.25 -9.67
CA LYS A 128 -4.78 -10.25 -10.98
C LYS A 128 -6.28 -10.53 -10.87
N VAL A 129 -6.68 -11.44 -9.98
CA VAL A 129 -8.11 -11.71 -9.72
C VAL A 129 -8.85 -10.46 -9.23
N TYR A 130 -8.22 -9.63 -8.40
CA TYR A 130 -8.83 -8.37 -7.96
C TYR A 130 -8.86 -7.33 -9.07
N GLN A 131 -7.81 -7.27 -9.90
CA GLN A 131 -7.77 -6.38 -11.07
C GLN A 131 -8.92 -6.69 -12.04
N GLU A 132 -9.14 -7.97 -12.36
CA GLU A 132 -10.23 -8.41 -13.23
C GLU A 132 -11.61 -8.01 -12.68
N LYS A 133 -11.83 -8.19 -11.38
CA LYS A 133 -13.07 -7.74 -10.70
C LYS A 133 -13.24 -6.23 -10.76
N VAL A 134 -12.17 -5.45 -10.56
CA VAL A 134 -12.25 -3.99 -10.68
C VAL A 134 -12.63 -3.56 -12.09
N ILE A 135 -12.07 -4.21 -13.12
CA ILE A 135 -12.39 -3.90 -14.52
C ILE A 135 -13.85 -4.28 -14.85
N LYS A 136 -14.28 -5.46 -14.43
CA LYS A 136 -15.60 -6.03 -14.76
C LYS A 136 -16.74 -5.43 -13.93
N ASP A 137 -16.56 -5.39 -12.62
CA ASP A 137 -17.63 -5.12 -11.64
C ASP A 137 -17.49 -3.72 -11.02
N HIS A 138 -16.47 -2.94 -11.42
CA HIS A 138 -16.14 -1.62 -10.86
C HIS A 138 -15.88 -1.64 -9.34
N ASN A 139 -15.57 -2.81 -8.78
CA ASN A 139 -15.21 -2.99 -7.39
C ASN A 139 -14.35 -4.26 -7.21
N PRO A 140 -13.47 -4.30 -6.19
CA PRO A 140 -12.58 -5.45 -5.99
C PRO A 140 -13.27 -6.69 -5.41
N TYR A 141 -14.55 -6.60 -5.03
CA TYR A 141 -15.25 -7.67 -4.33
C TYR A 141 -16.11 -8.55 -5.25
N GLY A 142 -16.36 -8.12 -6.49
CA GLY A 142 -17.21 -8.80 -7.44
C GLY A 142 -18.71 -8.65 -7.14
N GLU A 143 -19.09 -7.59 -6.41
CA GLU A 143 -20.50 -7.33 -6.09
C GLU A 143 -21.19 -6.54 -7.20
N THR A 144 -22.52 -6.63 -7.26
CA THR A 144 -23.28 -5.86 -8.25
C THR A 144 -23.17 -4.37 -7.98
N HIS A 145 -23.15 -3.56 -9.05
CA HIS A 145 -23.10 -2.11 -8.88
C HIS A 145 -24.31 -1.57 -8.13
N SER A 146 -25.48 -2.19 -8.31
CA SER A 146 -26.72 -1.81 -7.62
C SER A 146 -26.67 -2.00 -6.10
N SER A 147 -25.91 -2.97 -5.57
CA SER A 147 -25.83 -3.18 -4.12
C SER A 147 -25.02 -2.11 -3.40
N ARG A 148 -24.26 -1.26 -4.14
CA ARG A 148 -23.42 -0.19 -3.58
C ARG A 148 -24.19 0.77 -2.68
N PHE A 149 -25.45 1.03 -3.04
CA PHE A 149 -26.31 2.01 -2.37
C PHE A 149 -27.19 1.38 -1.29
N ASN A 150 -27.06 0.09 -1.00
CA ASN A 150 -27.93 -0.58 -0.03
C ASN A 150 -27.86 0.04 1.37
N TRP A 151 -26.69 0.57 1.77
CA TRP A 151 -26.52 1.21 3.08
C TRP A 151 -27.24 2.56 3.19
N LEU A 152 -27.57 3.22 2.07
CA LEU A 152 -28.32 4.50 2.06
C LEU A 152 -29.77 4.34 2.49
N LYS A 153 -30.34 3.12 2.44
CA LYS A 153 -31.71 2.86 2.90
C LYS A 153 -31.94 3.21 4.36
N ASP A 154 -30.87 3.26 5.15
CA ASP A 154 -30.89 3.59 6.57
C ASP A 154 -30.58 5.08 6.85
N VAL A 155 -30.28 5.87 5.81
CA VAL A 155 -30.02 7.31 5.91
C VAL A 155 -31.33 8.05 5.71
N LYS A 156 -31.70 8.88 6.70
CA LYS A 156 -32.87 9.76 6.62
C LYS A 156 -32.50 11.07 5.91
N ASP A 157 -33.46 11.63 5.20
CA ASP A 157 -33.37 12.97 4.58
C ASP A 157 -32.17 13.14 3.63
N LEU A 158 -31.85 12.07 2.87
CA LEU A 158 -30.80 12.12 1.86
C LEU A 158 -31.13 13.19 0.81
N LYS A 159 -30.26 14.18 0.68
CA LYS A 159 -30.38 15.24 -0.33
C LYS A 159 -29.84 14.76 -1.66
N THR A 160 -30.38 15.30 -2.75
CA THR A 160 -29.92 15.00 -4.12
C THR A 160 -29.34 16.23 -4.83
N ASP A 161 -29.38 17.37 -4.16
CA ASP A 161 -29.04 18.71 -4.61
C ASP A 161 -28.12 19.45 -3.60
N GLY A 162 -27.48 18.71 -2.69
CA GLY A 162 -26.53 19.24 -1.73
C GLY A 162 -25.24 19.76 -2.37
N ASN A 163 -24.58 20.71 -1.70
CA ASN A 163 -23.31 21.30 -2.14
C ASN A 163 -22.08 20.43 -1.89
N MET A 164 -22.22 19.35 -1.11
CA MET A 164 -21.17 18.38 -0.79
C MET A 164 -21.57 16.99 -1.28
N VAL A 165 -20.59 16.14 -1.61
CA VAL A 165 -20.82 14.74 -1.98
C VAL A 165 -19.91 13.83 -1.15
N TYR A 166 -20.49 12.84 -0.48
CA TYR A 166 -19.74 11.82 0.24
C TYR A 166 -19.41 10.60 -0.64
N PHE A 167 -18.14 10.47 -1.03
CA PHE A 167 -17.64 9.27 -1.70
C PHE A 167 -17.25 8.16 -0.69
N ALA A 168 -18.18 7.26 -0.38
CA ALA A 168 -17.98 6.18 0.60
C ALA A 168 -16.92 5.14 0.21
N GLY A 169 -16.53 5.05 -1.06
CA GLY A 169 -15.60 4.03 -1.55
C GLY A 169 -16.17 2.60 -1.49
N CYS A 170 -15.45 1.61 -2.04
CA CYS A 170 -15.95 0.25 -2.15
C CYS A 170 -16.08 -0.45 -0.79
N THR A 171 -15.07 -0.34 0.09
CA THR A 171 -15.07 -1.06 1.37
C THR A 171 -16.22 -0.64 2.27
N ALA A 172 -16.45 0.67 2.44
CA ALA A 172 -17.57 1.14 3.25
C ALA A 172 -18.93 0.88 2.58
N SER A 173 -18.99 0.89 1.24
CA SER A 173 -20.26 0.61 0.54
C SER A 173 -20.69 -0.86 0.60
N TYR A 174 -19.75 -1.81 0.63
CA TYR A 174 -20.03 -3.24 0.47
C TYR A 174 -19.67 -4.14 1.67
N ARG A 175 -18.65 -3.78 2.47
CA ARG A 175 -18.09 -4.68 3.52
C ARG A 175 -18.25 -4.13 4.93
N ARG A 176 -18.02 -2.83 5.09
CA ARG A 176 -18.01 -2.12 6.38
C ARG A 176 -19.01 -0.97 6.36
N THR A 177 -20.28 -1.31 6.11
CA THR A 177 -21.37 -0.33 5.94
C THR A 177 -21.62 0.53 7.16
N GLU A 178 -21.23 0.07 8.35
CA GLU A 178 -21.23 0.86 9.56
C GLU A 178 -20.38 2.12 9.47
N ILE A 179 -19.29 2.10 8.69
CA ILE A 179 -18.43 3.27 8.47
C ILE A 179 -19.21 4.33 7.67
N ALA A 180 -19.80 3.94 6.54
CA ALA A 180 -20.55 4.86 5.68
C ALA A 180 -21.76 5.46 6.41
N LYS A 181 -22.49 4.62 7.17
CA LYS A 181 -23.64 5.05 7.99
C LYS A 181 -23.24 6.00 9.10
N SER A 182 -22.14 5.73 9.82
CA SER A 182 -21.64 6.61 10.87
C SER A 182 -21.18 7.96 10.30
N THR A 183 -20.47 7.97 9.17
CA THR A 183 -20.07 9.21 8.49
C THR A 183 -21.29 10.03 8.07
N ALA A 184 -22.28 9.39 7.43
CA ALA A 184 -23.55 10.04 7.08
C ALA A 184 -24.26 10.64 8.30
N SER A 185 -24.35 9.89 9.41
CA SER A 185 -24.95 10.39 10.64
C SER A 185 -24.24 11.62 11.21
N VAL A 186 -22.91 11.66 11.15
CA VAL A 186 -22.12 12.81 11.61
C VAL A 186 -22.40 14.02 10.72
N LEU A 187 -22.33 13.88 9.40
CA LEU A 187 -22.56 14.98 8.46
C LEU A 187 -23.97 15.58 8.63
N SER A 188 -25.01 14.73 8.74
CA SER A 188 -26.38 15.21 8.98
C SER A 188 -26.54 15.90 10.34
N LYS A 189 -25.87 15.43 11.39
CA LYS A 189 -25.93 16.06 12.73
C LYS A 189 -25.20 17.39 12.80
N LEU A 190 -24.16 17.56 11.99
CA LEU A 190 -23.46 18.83 11.85
C LEU A 190 -24.24 19.85 11.00
N GLY A 191 -25.31 19.41 10.33
CA GLY A 191 -26.10 20.25 9.43
C GLY A 191 -25.40 20.52 8.10
N GLU A 192 -24.40 19.71 7.75
CA GLU A 192 -23.72 19.81 6.45
C GLU A 192 -24.70 19.51 5.31
N ASP A 193 -24.50 20.18 4.19
CA ASP A 193 -25.33 20.05 3.00
C ASP A 193 -24.71 19.02 2.04
N TRP A 194 -24.82 17.73 2.39
CA TRP A 194 -24.11 16.61 1.77
C TRP A 194 -25.03 15.57 1.09
#